data_AF-A0A7Z9M6T2-F1
#
_entry.id   AF-A0A7Z9M6T2-F1
#
_cell.length_a   1.000
_cell.length_b   1.000
_cell.length_c   1.000
_cell.angle_alpha   90.00
_cell.angle_beta   90.00
_cell.angle_gamma   90.00
#
_symmetry.space_group_name_H-M   'P 1'
#
loop_
_entity.id
_entity.type
_entity.pdbx_description
1 polymer ?
#
loop_
_entity_poly.entity_id
_entity_poly.type
_entity_poly.pdbx_seq_one_letter_code
_entity_poly.pdbx_strand_id
1 'polypeptide(L)'
;MKRHIKNTSADDLSVLSSLGDAIEEREVTPILMQADLENLMCAAKSLRDQRYGSVISYSRKVFIPLTQLCRDSCHYCTFAQPPRKNKSAYLLPDEV
;
A
#
# COMPACT_ATOMS: atom_id res chain seq x y z
N MET A 1 -5.34 19.59 -21.98
CA MET A 1 -4.60 20.73 -21.40
C MET A 1 -3.52 20.18 -20.47
N LYS A 2 -2.25 20.21 -20.90
CA LYS A 2 -1.12 19.74 -20.10
C LYS A 2 -0.81 20.78 -19.03
N ARG A 3 -1.10 20.49 -17.76
CA ARG A 3 -0.67 21.32 -16.64
C ARG A 3 0.82 21.08 -16.44
N HIS A 4 1.65 21.91 -17.08
CA HIS A 4 3.08 21.95 -16.76
C HIS A 4 3.24 22.47 -15.34
N ILE A 5 3.63 21.58 -14.42
CA ILE A 5 3.96 21.90 -13.04
C ILE A 5 5.27 22.70 -13.07
N LYS A 6 5.16 24.03 -13.05
CA LYS A 6 6.26 24.96 -12.87
C LYS A 6 6.32 25.30 -11.37
N ASN A 7 7.02 24.48 -10.59
CA ASN A 7 7.59 24.78 -9.28
C ASN A 7 8.16 23.48 -8.71
N THR A 8 9.38 23.14 -9.11
CA THR A 8 10.04 21.88 -8.73
C THR A 8 11.17 22.17 -7.76
N SER A 9 10.85 22.82 -6.64
CA SER A 9 11.62 22.55 -5.42
C SER A 9 11.07 21.22 -4.90
N ALA A 10 11.94 20.24 -4.62
CA ALA A 10 11.53 18.97 -4.02
C ALA A 10 10.78 19.15 -2.68
N ASP A 11 10.85 20.35 -2.10
CA ASP A 11 10.22 20.72 -0.83
C ASP A 11 8.83 21.36 -0.99
N ASP A 12 8.40 21.76 -2.20
CA ASP A 12 7.05 22.29 -2.42
C ASP A 12 6.05 21.15 -2.68
N LEU A 13 5.74 20.41 -1.61
CA LEU A 13 4.77 19.30 -1.61
C LEU A 13 3.32 19.76 -1.57
N SER A 14 3.06 21.07 -1.60
CA SER A 14 1.70 21.63 -1.69
C SER A 14 0.97 21.12 -2.93
N VAL A 15 1.72 20.82 -4.00
CA VAL A 15 1.19 20.24 -5.23
C VAL A 15 0.45 18.92 -4.96
N LEU A 16 0.91 18.10 -4.01
CA LEU A 16 0.28 16.80 -3.69
C LEU A 16 -1.17 16.96 -3.21
N SER A 17 -1.47 18.06 -2.51
CA SER A 17 -2.84 18.38 -2.10
C SER A 17 -3.77 18.75 -3.25
N SER A 18 -3.21 19.20 -4.37
CA SER A 18 -3.95 19.64 -5.55
C SER A 18 -4.16 18.56 -6.61
N LEU A 19 -3.46 17.43 -6.49
CA LEU A 19 -3.48 16.34 -7.50
C LEU A 19 -4.78 15.51 -7.49
N GLY A 20 -5.64 15.68 -6.47
CA GLY A 20 -6.92 14.96 -6.39
C GLY A 20 -6.75 13.44 -6.33
N ASP A 21 -7.81 12.68 -6.63
CA ASP A 21 -7.79 11.21 -6.54
C ASP A 21 -7.19 10.51 -7.79
N ALA A 22 -6.93 11.27 -8.86
CA ALA A 22 -6.43 10.76 -10.14
C ALA A 22 -4.99 11.23 -10.39
N ILE A 23 -4.09 10.80 -9.51
CA ILE A 23 -2.65 11.07 -9.61
C ILE A 23 -2.01 10.06 -10.55
N GLU A 24 -1.31 10.50 -11.61
CA GLU A 24 -0.51 9.58 -12.43
C GLU A 24 0.87 9.33 -11.81
N GLU A 25 1.36 8.09 -11.90
CA GLU A 25 2.69 7.70 -11.39
C GLU A 25 3.80 8.63 -11.93
N ARG A 26 3.73 9.01 -13.21
CA ARG A 26 4.71 9.88 -13.87
C ARG A 26 4.81 11.27 -13.23
N GLU A 27 3.74 11.74 -12.59
CA GLU A 27 3.67 13.05 -11.95
C GLU A 27 4.31 13.04 -10.56
N VAL A 28 4.31 11.90 -9.89
CA VAL A 28 4.68 11.79 -8.46
C VAL A 28 6.01 11.09 -8.24
N THR A 29 6.44 10.18 -9.12
CA THR A 29 7.73 9.50 -9.00
C THR A 29 8.91 10.48 -8.83
N PRO A 30 9.05 11.56 -9.62
CA PRO A 30 10.15 12.51 -9.43
C PRO A 30 10.13 13.20 -8.06
N ILE A 31 8.94 13.48 -7.53
CA ILE A 31 8.72 14.12 -6.23
C ILE A 31 9.11 13.15 -5.12
N LEU A 32 8.59 11.91 -5.15
CA LEU A 32 8.86 10.91 -4.11
C LEU A 32 10.33 10.51 -4.04
N MET A 33 11.05 10.52 -5.17
CA MET A 33 12.45 10.13 -5.21
C MET A 33 13.42 11.23 -4.74
N GLN A 34 12.96 12.48 -4.63
CA GLN A 34 13.81 13.63 -4.32
C GLN A 34 13.42 14.37 -3.03
N ALA A 35 12.15 14.27 -2.63
CA ALA A 35 11.66 14.96 -1.45
C ALA A 35 12.26 14.38 -0.17
N ASP A 36 12.52 15.28 0.78
CA ASP A 36 12.91 14.90 2.13
C ASP A 36 11.80 14.08 2.83
N LEU A 37 12.21 13.09 3.61
CA LEU A 37 11.28 12.16 4.28
C LEU A 37 10.35 12.88 5.26
N GLU A 38 10.85 13.85 6.03
CA GLU A 38 10.07 14.57 7.01
C GLU A 38 8.99 15.43 6.32
N ASN A 39 9.38 16.10 5.24
CA ASN A 39 8.47 16.87 4.40
C ASN A 39 7.38 15.97 3.79
N LEU A 40 7.74 14.78 3.27
CA LEU A 40 6.79 13.80 2.75
C LEU A 40 5.81 13.30 3.81
N MET A 41 6.29 12.97 5.01
CA MET A 41 5.45 12.52 6.11
C MET A 41 4.49 13.63 6.57
N CYS A 42 4.94 14.88 6.64
CA CYS A 42 4.11 16.04 6.97
C CYS A 42 2.99 16.26 5.94
N ALA A 43 3.30 16.17 4.64
CA ALA A 43 2.32 16.27 3.57
C ALA A 43 1.30 15.12 3.65
N ALA A 44 1.76 13.87 3.80
CA ALA A 44 0.91 12.69 3.92
C ALA A 44 -0.03 12.78 5.14
N LYS A 45 0.49 13.23 6.29
CA LYS A 45 -0.31 13.48 7.50
C LYS A 45 -1.40 14.50 7.25
N SER A 46 -1.07 15.63 6.63
CA SER A 46 -2.01 16.71 6.34
C SER A 46 -3.14 16.25 5.42
N LEU A 47 -2.80 15.49 4.38
CA LEU A 47 -3.78 14.86 3.48
C LEU A 47 -4.70 13.87 4.22
N ARG A 48 -4.13 13.00 5.06
CA ARG A 48 -4.90 12.04 5.85
C ARG A 48 -5.87 12.77 6.78
N ASP A 49 -5.39 13.78 7.52
CA ASP A 49 -6.19 14.53 8.47
C ASP A 49 -7.35 15.29 7.79
N GLN A 50 -7.11 15.89 6.61
CA GLN A 50 -8.16 16.58 5.84
C GLN A 50 -9.28 15.63 5.37
N ARG A 51 -8.94 14.39 5.00
CA ARG A 51 -9.89 13.42 4.43
C ARG A 51 -10.57 12.56 5.50
N TYR A 52 -9.83 12.12 6.51
CA TYR A 52 -10.28 11.12 7.48
C TYR A 52 -10.31 11.62 8.92
N GLY A 53 -9.79 12.83 9.19
CA GLY A 53 -9.64 13.35 10.53
C GLY A 53 -8.67 12.53 11.38
N SER A 54 -8.90 12.54 12.70
CA SER A 54 -8.07 11.86 13.69
C SER A 54 -8.59 10.48 14.12
N VAL A 55 -9.75 10.04 13.61
CA VAL A 55 -10.35 8.76 13.98
C VAL A 55 -9.63 7.62 13.27
N ILE A 56 -9.01 6.74 14.05
CA ILE A 56 -8.39 5.51 13.53
C ILE A 56 -9.39 4.36 13.72
N SER A 57 -9.88 3.83 12.60
CA SER A 57 -10.68 2.60 12.61
C SER A 57 -9.79 1.36 12.60
N TYR A 58 -10.27 0.26 13.16
CA TYR A 58 -9.61 -1.04 13.06
C TYR A 58 -10.65 -2.13 12.81
N SER A 59 -10.22 -3.20 12.17
CA SER A 59 -11.05 -4.37 11.92
C SER A 59 -10.48 -5.56 12.69
N ARG A 60 -11.31 -6.21 13.51
CA ARG A 60 -10.95 -7.47 14.16
C ARG A 60 -10.99 -8.58 13.13
N LYS A 61 -9.85 -8.85 12.49
CA LYS A 61 -9.72 -9.87 11.45
C LYS A 61 -8.95 -11.07 11.98
N VAL A 62 -9.48 -12.27 11.73
CA VAL A 62 -8.74 -13.51 11.83
C VAL A 62 -8.36 -13.96 10.42
N PHE A 63 -7.14 -14.46 10.26
CA PHE A 63 -6.67 -15.06 9.02
C PHE A 63 -6.67 -16.58 9.18
N ILE A 64 -7.50 -17.27 8.39
CA ILE A 64 -7.62 -18.74 8.42
C ILE A 64 -7.04 -19.28 7.11
N PRO A 65 -5.84 -19.89 7.13
CA PRO A 65 -5.18 -20.38 5.93
C PRO A 65 -5.77 -21.72 5.50
N LEU A 66 -6.95 -21.68 4.86
CA LEU A 66 -7.68 -22.87 4.40
C LEU A 66 -6.82 -23.82 3.56
N THR A 67 -5.83 -23.28 2.84
CA THR A 67 -4.76 -24.04 2.21
C THR A 67 -3.50 -23.18 2.11
N GLN A 68 -2.34 -23.84 2.08
CA GLN A 68 -1.04 -23.22 1.78
C GLN A 68 -0.52 -23.61 0.38
N LEU A 69 -1.34 -24.29 -0.42
CA LEU A 69 -0.98 -24.59 -1.80
C LEU A 69 -1.17 -23.34 -2.67
N CYS A 70 -0.17 -23.05 -3.50
CA CYS A 70 -0.24 -22.00 -4.51
C CYS A 70 0.37 -22.52 -5.82
N ARG A 71 -0.17 -22.08 -6.96
CA ARG A 71 0.36 -22.44 -8.29
C ARG A 71 1.56 -21.58 -8.68
N ASP A 72 1.65 -20.38 -8.13
CA ASP A 72 2.67 -19.39 -8.46
C ASP A 72 3.98 -19.65 -7.72
N SER A 73 5.09 -19.26 -8.35
CA SER A 73 6.44 -19.38 -7.78
C SER A 73 7.00 -18.01 -7.39
N CYS A 74 6.38 -17.38 -6.39
CA CYS A 74 6.80 -16.06 -5.89
C CYS A 74 8.00 -16.19 -4.95
N HIS A 75 9.16 -15.63 -5.31
CA HIS A 75 10.37 -15.67 -4.46
C HIS A 75 10.25 -14.92 -3.13
N TYR A 76 9.32 -13.97 -3.03
CA TYR A 76 9.06 -13.23 -1.79
C TYR A 76 8.04 -13.92 -0.87
N CYS A 77 7.35 -14.96 -1.35
CA CYS A 77 6.24 -15.57 -0.63
C CYS A 77 6.74 -16.64 0.34
N THR A 78 6.52 -16.40 1.65
CA THR A 78 6.79 -17.40 2.70
C THR A 78 5.58 -18.27 3.02
N PHE A 79 4.40 -17.91 2.50
CA PHE A 79 3.14 -18.60 2.79
C PHE A 79 2.95 -19.89 1.99
N ALA A 80 3.34 -19.88 0.71
CA ALA A 80 3.20 -21.04 -0.17
C ALA A 80 4.09 -22.19 0.31
N GLN A 81 3.51 -23.37 0.45
CA GLN A 81 4.22 -24.58 0.89
C GLN A 81 3.96 -25.71 -0.11
N PRO A 82 4.99 -26.49 -0.49
CA PRO A 82 4.78 -27.67 -1.31
C PRO A 82 4.00 -28.73 -0.52
N PRO A 83 3.21 -29.59 -1.19
CA PRO A 83 2.49 -30.66 -0.52
C PRO A 83 3.48 -31.63 0.16
N ARG A 84 3.16 -32.01 1.41
CA ARG A 84 3.96 -32.98 2.18
C ARG A 84 3.22 -34.30 2.27
N LYS A 85 3.93 -35.42 2.10
CA LYS A 85 3.35 -36.75 2.25
C LYS A 85 2.72 -36.90 3.64
N ASN A 86 1.55 -37.51 3.71
CA ASN A 86 0.79 -37.77 4.94
C ASN A 86 0.36 -36.52 5.73
N LYS A 87 0.28 -35.34 5.10
CA LYS A 87 -0.36 -34.15 5.69
C LYS A 87 -1.50 -33.67 4.80
N SER A 88 -2.61 -33.24 5.42
CA SER A 88 -3.68 -32.60 4.67
C SER A 88 -3.19 -31.28 4.09
N ALA A 89 -3.56 -31.00 2.84
CA ALA A 89 -3.25 -29.75 2.16
C ALA A 89 -4.34 -28.68 2.34
N TYR A 90 -5.49 -29.08 2.88
CA TYR A 90 -6.65 -28.24 3.10
C TYR A 90 -7.17 -28.45 4.52
N LEU A 91 -7.69 -27.39 5.13
CA LEU A 91 -8.49 -27.50 6.34
C LEU A 91 -9.86 -28.09 6.02
N LEU A 92 -10.37 -28.91 6.93
CA LEU A 92 -11.74 -29.42 6.91
C LEU A 92 -12.71 -28.38 7.49
N PRO A 93 -14.02 -28.49 7.20
CA PRO A 93 -15.02 -27.54 7.70
C PRO A 93 -15.08 -27.41 9.23
N ASP A 94 -14.73 -28.48 9.96
CA ASP A 94 -14.65 -28.51 11.43
C ASP A 94 -13.35 -27.92 12.00
N GLU A 95 -12.35 -27.66 11.14
CA GLU A 95 -11.09 -27.01 11.49
C GLU A 95 -11.12 -25.47 11.30
N VAL A 96 -12.31 -24.91 11.02
CA VAL A 96 -12.58 -23.48 10.75
C VAL A 96 -13.65 -22.95 11.69
#